data_AF-A0A7S1QZC0-F1
#
_entry.id   AF-A0A7S1QZC0-F1
#
_cell.length_a   1.000
_cell.length_b   1.000
_cell.length_c   1.000
_cell.angle_alpha   90.00
_cell.angle_beta   90.00
_cell.angle_gamma   90.00
#
_symmetry.space_group_name_H-M   'P 1'
#
loop_
_entity.id
_entity.type
_entity.pdbx_description
1 polymer ?
#
loop_
_entity_poly.entity_id
_entity_poly.type
_entity_poly.pdbx_seq_one_letter_code
_entity_poly.pdbx_strand_id
1 'polypeptide(L)'
;GPMEAPDMFRFGSRSLLDPQPQSGASAEHQRLAASETGVEDWKHWGPYVSDRQWGTCREDYGTDGNSWEYVTFQHAHQIAYRWGEDGIAGFCDAEQRLCVTLAMWNGKDSILKERLFGLAGPQGNHGEDVKDLYYYLDATPTHSYMKMLYKYPQAEFPYDDIRNKSALLGSTDPEYELMDTGIFDGDRYFDVFVEYARADADDLLLCVTAWNRGPEAAELHLLPQAFFRNTWSWGGEGGKAVRPQLELAGEGHVVGKHPTLGEFHLWFDGAAETLFCENETNAAAVAGEDPDLVPF
;
A
#
# COMPACT_ATOMS: atom_id res chain seq x y z
N GLY A 1 6.15 29.18 30.11
CA GLY A 1 5.14 29.13 31.20
C GLY A 1 4.40 27.82 31.10
N PRO A 2 3.94 27.21 32.20
CA PRO A 2 3.25 25.93 32.11
C PRO A 2 1.93 26.12 31.36
N MET A 3 1.68 25.23 30.41
CA MET A 3 0.46 25.18 29.59
C MET A 3 -0.53 24.31 30.35
N GLU A 4 -1.66 24.89 30.78
CA GLU A 4 -2.75 24.17 31.43
C GLU A 4 -3.38 23.18 30.42
N ALA A 5 -3.50 21.93 30.82
CA ALA A 5 -4.26 20.94 30.06
C ALA A 5 -5.75 21.30 30.12
N PRO A 6 -6.52 21.23 29.01
CA PRO A 6 -7.95 21.46 29.08
C PRO A 6 -8.62 20.33 29.88
N ASP A 7 -9.17 20.68 31.04
CA ASP A 7 -10.16 19.91 31.77
C ASP A 7 -11.43 19.74 30.93
N MET A 8 -11.56 18.62 30.21
CA MET A 8 -12.85 17.91 30.05
C MET A 8 -12.68 16.63 29.23
N PHE A 9 -12.65 15.50 29.92
CA PHE A 9 -12.99 14.19 29.37
C PHE A 9 -14.45 13.88 29.75
N ARG A 10 -15.30 13.50 28.78
CA ARG A 10 -16.67 13.05 29.05
C ARG A 10 -16.93 11.72 28.35
N PHE A 11 -17.32 10.72 29.13
CA PHE A 11 -17.66 9.36 28.67
C PHE A 11 -19.08 9.01 29.17
N GLY A 12 -19.96 8.52 28.29
CA GLY A 12 -21.35 8.18 28.64
C GLY A 12 -22.05 7.37 27.55
N SER A 13 -23.00 6.51 27.94
CA SER A 13 -23.60 5.45 27.10
C SER A 13 -25.00 5.76 26.54
N ARG A 14 -25.42 7.04 26.44
CA ARG A 14 -26.68 7.44 25.75
C ARG A 14 -26.57 8.79 25.04
N SER A 15 -27.20 8.83 23.86
CA SER A 15 -27.20 9.90 22.85
C SER A 15 -27.80 11.23 23.33
N LEU A 16 -27.15 12.34 22.97
CA LEU A 16 -27.56 13.71 23.27
C LEU A 16 -28.06 14.49 22.04
N LEU A 17 -28.51 13.83 20.97
CA LEU A 17 -29.02 14.52 19.79
C LEU A 17 -30.24 13.80 19.22
N ASP A 18 -31.44 14.31 19.52
CA ASP A 18 -32.45 14.44 18.46
C ASP A 18 -31.79 15.22 17.30
N PRO A 19 -31.97 14.82 16.03
CA PRO A 19 -31.37 15.53 14.92
C PRO A 19 -32.02 16.92 14.81
N GLN A 20 -31.33 17.93 15.36
CA GLN A 20 -31.47 19.29 14.86
C GLN A 20 -31.07 19.24 13.38
N PRO A 21 -31.89 19.75 12.43
CA PRO A 21 -31.44 19.88 11.05
C PRO A 21 -30.23 20.81 11.04
N GLN A 22 -29.04 20.24 10.83
CA GLN A 22 -27.81 21.03 10.72
C GLN A 22 -27.95 21.90 9.47
N SER A 23 -28.09 23.20 9.67
CA SER A 23 -27.86 24.17 8.61
C SER A 23 -26.39 24.09 8.22
N GLY A 24 -26.14 23.50 7.04
CA GLY A 24 -24.80 23.36 6.43
C GLY A 24 -24.24 21.95 6.39
N ALA A 25 -24.99 20.95 5.91
CA ALA A 25 -24.41 19.63 5.61
C ALA A 25 -23.24 19.77 4.63
N SER A 26 -22.03 19.44 5.08
CA SER A 26 -20.85 19.43 4.20
C SER A 26 -20.98 18.37 3.11
N ALA A 27 -20.16 18.46 2.06
CA ALA A 27 -20.11 17.43 1.01
C ALA A 27 -19.91 16.03 1.60
N GLU A 28 -19.10 15.89 2.65
CA GLU A 28 -18.87 14.61 3.30
C GLU A 28 -20.12 14.05 4.01
N HIS A 29 -20.92 14.91 4.66
CA HIS A 29 -22.20 14.46 5.24
C HIS A 29 -23.16 13.96 4.16
N GLN A 30 -23.14 14.56 2.97
CA GLN A 30 -23.98 14.14 1.86
C GLN A 30 -23.52 12.78 1.32
N ARG A 31 -22.21 12.57 1.15
CA ARG A 31 -21.63 11.29 0.72
C ARG A 31 -21.92 10.17 1.72
N LEU A 32 -21.76 10.43 3.01
CA LEU A 32 -22.09 9.47 4.07
C LEU A 32 -23.57 9.07 4.03
N ALA A 33 -24.48 10.05 3.92
CA ALA A 33 -25.91 9.78 3.79
C ALA A 33 -26.23 9.00 2.50
N ALA A 34 -25.55 9.29 1.38
CA ALA A 34 -25.71 8.55 0.13
C ALA A 34 -25.27 7.09 0.27
N SER A 35 -24.18 6.81 0.97
CA SER A 35 -23.73 5.44 1.26
C SER A 35 -24.60 4.69 2.26
N GLU A 36 -25.11 5.35 3.29
CA GLU A 36 -26.05 4.73 4.22
C GLU A 36 -27.38 4.35 3.57
N THR A 37 -27.83 5.14 2.60
CA THR A 37 -29.09 4.92 1.87
C THR A 37 -28.93 4.04 0.63
N GLY A 38 -27.69 3.69 0.25
CA GLY A 38 -27.38 2.87 -0.93
C GLY A 38 -27.60 3.60 -2.26
N VAL A 39 -27.67 4.94 -2.27
CA VAL A 39 -27.75 5.74 -3.49
C VAL A 39 -26.42 5.71 -4.24
N GLU A 40 -25.31 5.83 -3.50
CA GLU A 40 -23.94 5.75 -4.01
C GLU A 40 -23.06 5.01 -3.00
N ASP A 41 -22.25 4.06 -3.48
CA ASP A 41 -21.35 3.29 -2.62
C ASP A 41 -19.95 3.93 -2.57
N TRP A 42 -19.82 5.04 -1.84
CA TRP A 42 -18.53 5.70 -1.66
C TRP A 42 -17.49 4.82 -0.98
N LYS A 43 -17.90 3.83 -0.18
CA LYS A 43 -17.00 2.89 0.49
C LYS A 43 -16.72 1.65 -0.34
N HIS A 44 -17.19 1.60 -1.59
CA HIS A 44 -16.79 0.56 -2.52
C HIS A 44 -15.29 0.60 -2.75
N TRP A 45 -14.70 1.80 -2.77
CA TRP A 45 -13.28 2.01 -3.01
C TRP A 45 -12.60 2.67 -1.81
N GLY A 46 -11.41 2.20 -1.45
CA GLY A 46 -10.67 2.69 -0.30
C GLY A 46 -9.28 2.06 -0.16
N PRO A 47 -8.56 2.40 0.93
CA PRO A 47 -7.23 1.88 1.21
C PRO A 47 -7.33 0.49 1.86
N TYR A 48 -7.83 -0.49 1.12
CA TYR A 48 -8.13 -1.82 1.68
C TYR A 48 -6.99 -2.83 1.53
N VAL A 49 -5.87 -2.48 0.88
CA VAL A 49 -4.65 -3.31 0.85
C VAL A 49 -4.06 -3.45 2.26
N SER A 50 -3.25 -4.50 2.49
CA SER A 50 -2.79 -4.84 3.84
C SER A 50 -1.54 -4.08 4.30
N ASP A 51 -0.91 -3.26 3.45
CA ASP A 51 0.43 -2.63 3.62
C ASP A 51 1.59 -3.61 3.97
N ARG A 52 1.24 -4.86 4.24
CA ARG A 52 2.07 -6.00 4.58
C ARG A 52 1.28 -7.29 4.37
N GLN A 53 1.38 -7.87 3.18
CA GLN A 53 0.78 -9.18 2.88
C GLN A 53 1.75 -10.35 3.10
N TRP A 54 3.04 -10.07 3.25
CA TRP A 54 4.10 -11.04 3.54
C TRP A 54 4.23 -11.33 5.04
N GLY A 55 4.71 -12.53 5.38
CA GLY A 55 4.87 -13.00 6.76
C GLY A 55 3.54 -13.24 7.48
N THR A 56 2.48 -13.57 6.75
CA THR A 56 1.13 -13.74 7.30
C THR A 56 0.65 -15.18 7.22
N CYS A 57 -0.17 -15.60 8.20
CA CYS A 57 -0.76 -16.95 8.21
C CYS A 57 -1.75 -17.21 7.06
N ARG A 58 -2.20 -16.16 6.34
CA ARG A 58 -3.09 -16.31 5.19
C ARG A 58 -2.33 -16.83 3.98
N GLU A 59 -1.10 -16.40 3.81
CA GLU A 59 -0.24 -16.80 2.69
C GLU A 59 0.70 -17.95 3.05
N ASP A 60 0.54 -18.56 4.22
CA ASP A 60 1.29 -19.75 4.64
C ASP A 60 0.61 -21.02 4.13
N TYR A 61 1.27 -21.70 3.19
CA TYR A 61 0.88 -23.03 2.70
C TYR A 61 1.90 -24.10 3.09
N GLY A 62 2.85 -23.76 3.97
CA GLY A 62 3.84 -24.66 4.53
C GLY A 62 3.21 -25.72 5.44
N THR A 63 4.01 -26.72 5.79
CA THR A 63 3.56 -27.86 6.62
C THR A 63 3.96 -27.73 8.10
N ASP A 64 4.83 -26.79 8.43
CA ASP A 64 5.39 -26.56 9.76
C ASP A 64 4.67 -25.45 10.54
N GLY A 65 3.81 -24.67 9.87
CA GLY A 65 3.06 -23.54 10.43
C GLY A 65 3.91 -22.29 10.69
N ASN A 66 5.09 -22.19 10.07
CA ASN A 66 5.99 -21.06 10.22
C ASN A 66 5.69 -19.94 9.21
N SER A 67 4.52 -19.32 9.37
CA SER A 67 4.05 -18.24 8.49
C SER A 67 4.98 -17.03 8.35
N TRP A 68 5.87 -16.81 9.32
CA TRP A 68 6.83 -15.70 9.31
C TRP A 68 7.95 -15.87 8.27
N GLU A 69 8.29 -17.13 7.96
CA GLU A 69 9.42 -17.48 7.10
C GLU A 69 8.96 -18.07 5.76
N TYR A 70 7.66 -18.28 5.58
CA TYR A 70 7.11 -18.74 4.31
C TYR A 70 7.17 -17.60 3.26
N VAL A 71 6.19 -16.69 3.17
CA VAL A 71 6.34 -15.52 2.28
C VAL A 71 7.14 -14.44 2.99
N THR A 72 8.45 -14.36 2.72
CA THR A 72 9.32 -13.31 3.28
C THR A 72 9.19 -11.97 2.53
N PHE A 73 9.71 -10.88 3.09
CA PHE A 73 9.82 -9.60 2.37
C PHE A 73 10.60 -9.75 1.04
N GLN A 74 11.64 -10.59 1.01
CA GLN A 74 12.44 -10.83 -0.19
C GLN A 74 11.59 -11.39 -1.33
N HIS A 75 10.63 -12.26 -1.01
CA HIS A 75 9.72 -12.85 -2.00
C HIS A 75 8.45 -12.05 -2.25
N ALA A 76 8.16 -11.06 -1.41
CA ALA A 76 6.90 -10.30 -1.46
C ALA A 76 6.62 -9.66 -2.84
N HIS A 77 7.67 -9.22 -3.54
CA HIS A 77 7.57 -8.64 -4.88
C HIS A 77 7.61 -9.68 -6.02
N GLN A 78 7.78 -10.95 -5.70
CA GLN A 78 7.94 -12.05 -6.65
C GLN A 78 6.76 -13.03 -6.65
N ILE A 79 5.82 -12.89 -5.72
CA ILE A 79 4.69 -13.80 -5.53
C ILE A 79 3.39 -13.05 -5.77
N ALA A 80 2.48 -13.68 -6.51
CA ALA A 80 1.09 -13.25 -6.57
C ALA A 80 0.34 -13.74 -5.32
N TYR A 81 -0.24 -12.82 -4.56
CA TYR A 81 -0.96 -13.14 -3.33
C TYR A 81 -2.35 -13.72 -3.62
N ARG A 82 -2.83 -14.60 -2.73
CA ARG A 82 -4.13 -15.26 -2.91
C ARG A 82 -5.25 -14.57 -2.15
N TRP A 83 -4.99 -14.16 -0.90
CA TRP A 83 -6.04 -13.72 0.03
C TRP A 83 -6.09 -12.21 0.22
N GLY A 84 -5.05 -11.52 -0.23
CA GLY A 84 -4.91 -10.08 -0.11
C GLY A 84 -4.11 -9.48 -1.26
N GLU A 85 -3.87 -8.19 -1.19
CA GLU A 85 -2.85 -7.48 -1.97
C GLU A 85 -2.13 -6.48 -1.07
N ASP A 86 -0.95 -6.08 -1.53
CA ASP A 86 -0.01 -5.19 -0.84
C ASP A 86 0.40 -4.06 -1.80
N GLY A 87 0.80 -2.92 -1.25
CA GLY A 87 1.40 -1.84 -2.01
C GLY A 87 1.39 -0.51 -1.29
N ILE A 88 2.47 0.26 -1.45
CA ILE A 88 2.57 1.60 -0.87
C ILE A 88 1.47 2.50 -1.43
N ALA A 89 0.78 3.19 -0.52
CA ALA A 89 -0.35 4.06 -0.82
C ALA A 89 -1.43 3.34 -1.65
N GLY A 90 -1.70 2.07 -1.35
CA GLY A 90 -2.64 1.29 -2.12
C GLY A 90 -4.10 1.74 -1.96
N PHE A 91 -4.83 1.72 -3.08
CA PHE A 91 -6.24 2.00 -3.18
C PHE A 91 -6.91 0.94 -4.05
N CYS A 92 -8.02 0.39 -3.60
CA CYS A 92 -8.68 -0.71 -4.30
C CYS A 92 -10.16 -0.77 -3.99
N ASP A 93 -10.90 -1.60 -4.75
CA ASP A 93 -12.28 -1.90 -4.40
C ASP A 93 -12.33 -2.80 -3.14
N ALA A 94 -13.50 -2.90 -2.52
CA ALA A 94 -13.71 -3.61 -1.26
C ALA A 94 -13.36 -5.11 -1.31
N GLU A 95 -13.28 -5.69 -2.52
CA GLU A 95 -12.84 -7.07 -2.75
C GLU A 95 -11.40 -7.17 -3.25
N GLN A 96 -10.65 -6.07 -3.30
CA GLN A 96 -9.27 -5.97 -3.81
C GLN A 96 -9.10 -6.64 -5.19
N ARG A 97 -10.05 -6.41 -6.10
CA ARG A 97 -9.99 -6.97 -7.46
C ARG A 97 -9.16 -6.07 -8.36
N LEU A 98 -9.34 -4.76 -8.29
CA LEU A 98 -8.49 -3.76 -8.95
C LEU A 98 -7.75 -2.95 -7.89
N CYS A 99 -6.42 -2.96 -7.97
CA CYS A 99 -5.53 -2.26 -7.05
C CYS A 99 -4.77 -1.18 -7.81
N VAL A 100 -4.65 -0.02 -7.19
CA VAL A 100 -3.81 1.12 -7.61
C VAL A 100 -2.81 1.40 -6.50
N THR A 101 -1.52 1.46 -6.82
CA THR A 101 -0.43 1.62 -5.84
C THR A 101 0.66 2.53 -6.41
N LEU A 102 1.67 2.85 -5.61
CA LEU A 102 2.87 3.54 -6.06
C LEU A 102 4.12 2.68 -5.83
N ALA A 103 4.90 2.48 -6.89
CA ALA A 103 6.28 2.03 -6.80
C ALA A 103 7.24 3.19 -7.07
N MET A 104 8.41 3.14 -6.45
CA MET A 104 9.47 4.16 -6.58
C MET A 104 10.83 3.49 -6.76
N TRP A 105 11.76 4.19 -7.42
CA TRP A 105 13.15 3.75 -7.49
C TRP A 105 14.11 4.93 -7.53
N ASN A 106 15.10 4.94 -6.65
CA ASN A 106 16.12 5.99 -6.53
C ASN A 106 17.35 5.77 -7.43
N GLY A 107 17.31 4.75 -8.31
CA GLY A 107 18.43 4.37 -9.18
C GLY A 107 19.53 3.54 -8.47
N LYS A 108 19.38 3.26 -7.17
CA LYS A 108 20.38 2.59 -6.33
C LYS A 108 19.85 1.37 -5.61
N ASP A 109 18.58 1.35 -5.23
CA ASP A 109 17.95 0.21 -4.58
C ASP A 109 18.00 -1.02 -5.49
N SER A 110 18.18 -2.18 -4.87
CA SER A 110 18.22 -3.48 -5.55
C SER A 110 16.84 -3.97 -6.01
N ILE A 111 15.77 -3.40 -5.46
CA ILE A 111 14.37 -3.70 -5.79
C ILE A 111 13.58 -2.39 -5.97
N LEU A 112 12.42 -2.47 -6.62
CA LEU A 112 11.48 -1.36 -6.61
C LEU A 112 10.93 -1.18 -5.19
N LYS A 113 10.84 0.07 -4.74
CA LYS A 113 10.18 0.41 -3.49
C LYS A 113 8.67 0.47 -3.72
N GLU A 114 8.04 -0.70 -3.67
CA GLU A 114 6.59 -0.89 -3.89
C GLU A 114 5.86 -1.43 -2.67
N ARG A 115 6.58 -1.94 -1.67
CA ARG A 115 6.05 -2.47 -0.40
C ARG A 115 6.82 -1.91 0.78
N LEU A 116 6.17 -1.81 1.94
CA LEU A 116 6.84 -1.44 3.18
C LEU A 116 7.72 -2.60 3.64
N PHE A 117 8.97 -2.26 3.91
CA PHE A 117 9.95 -3.14 4.52
C PHE A 117 9.79 -3.14 6.03
N GLY A 118 9.93 -4.33 6.59
CA GLY A 118 9.94 -4.53 8.02
C GLY A 118 10.65 -5.81 8.38
N LEU A 119 10.69 -6.08 9.68
CA LEU A 119 11.15 -7.32 10.27
C LEU A 119 9.95 -8.21 10.57
N ALA A 120 10.09 -9.50 10.29
CA ALA A 120 9.19 -10.52 10.80
C ALA A 120 9.35 -10.66 12.33
N GLY A 121 8.37 -11.24 13.00
CA GLY A 121 8.40 -11.43 14.46
C GLY A 121 9.74 -12.00 14.99
N PRO A 122 10.29 -13.07 14.39
CA PRO A 122 11.59 -13.63 14.79
C PRO A 122 12.82 -12.76 14.47
N GLN A 123 12.69 -11.78 13.59
CA GLN A 123 13.79 -10.93 13.13
C GLN A 123 13.94 -9.65 13.98
N GLY A 124 12.87 -9.20 14.64
CA GLY A 124 12.89 -8.06 15.54
C GLY A 124 13.06 -8.46 17.00
N ASN A 125 13.72 -7.62 17.80
CA ASN A 125 13.90 -7.82 19.24
C ASN A 125 12.60 -7.56 20.04
N HIS A 126 11.67 -6.77 19.50
CA HIS A 126 10.33 -6.51 20.06
C HIS A 126 9.20 -7.04 19.18
N GLY A 127 9.51 -7.93 18.24
CA GLY A 127 8.55 -8.60 17.37
C GLY A 127 8.48 -8.00 15.98
N GLU A 128 7.26 -7.93 15.43
CA GLU A 128 7.01 -7.40 14.10
C GLU A 128 7.21 -5.88 14.06
N ASP A 129 7.97 -5.38 13.08
CA ASP A 129 8.41 -3.99 13.09
C ASP A 129 8.61 -3.44 11.67
N VAL A 130 7.94 -2.33 11.31
CA VAL A 130 8.06 -1.70 9.99
C VAL A 130 9.16 -0.64 10.03
N LYS A 131 10.10 -0.73 9.11
CA LYS A 131 11.34 0.06 9.11
C LYS A 131 11.32 1.24 8.16
N ASP A 132 10.24 1.44 7.44
CA ASP A 132 10.04 2.60 6.59
C ASP A 132 9.46 3.79 7.34
N LEU A 133 9.77 5.00 6.84
CA LEU A 133 9.19 6.23 7.35
C LEU A 133 8.06 6.70 6.45
N TYR A 134 6.83 6.50 6.92
CA TYR A 134 5.62 6.89 6.22
C TYR A 134 4.55 7.38 7.19
N TYR A 135 3.63 8.20 6.69
CA TYR A 135 2.61 8.87 7.48
C TYR A 135 1.31 9.00 6.70
N TYR A 136 0.21 8.52 7.27
CA TYR A 136 -1.13 8.88 6.82
C TYR A 136 -1.49 10.25 7.37
N LEU A 137 -1.58 11.24 6.48
CA LEU A 137 -1.71 12.66 6.84
C LEU A 137 -3.16 13.13 6.90
N ASP A 138 -4.02 12.63 6.02
CA ASP A 138 -5.43 13.03 5.96
C ASP A 138 -6.28 11.92 5.32
N ALA A 139 -7.52 11.79 5.76
CA ALA A 139 -8.51 10.89 5.19
C ALA A 139 -9.94 11.27 5.59
N THR A 140 -10.82 11.36 4.59
CA THR A 140 -12.27 11.46 4.84
C THR A 140 -12.89 10.09 5.14
N PRO A 141 -13.96 10.00 5.96
CA PRO A 141 -14.67 8.75 6.25
C PRO A 141 -15.19 7.97 5.04
N THR A 142 -15.49 8.67 3.95
CA THR A 142 -15.92 8.07 2.69
C THR A 142 -14.75 7.68 1.81
N HIS A 143 -13.50 8.02 2.14
CA HIS A 143 -12.32 7.92 1.27
C HIS A 143 -12.44 8.80 0.01
N SER A 144 -13.20 9.89 0.07
CA SER A 144 -13.31 10.86 -1.04
C SER A 144 -12.07 11.74 -1.18
N TYR A 145 -11.28 11.86 -0.12
CA TYR A 145 -9.92 12.40 -0.14
C TYR A 145 -9.03 11.66 0.86
N MET A 146 -7.79 11.37 0.45
CA MET A 146 -6.76 10.75 1.30
C MET A 146 -5.37 11.27 0.92
N LYS A 147 -4.48 11.37 1.91
CA LYS A 147 -3.10 11.83 1.74
C LYS A 147 -2.12 11.02 2.56
N MET A 148 -1.08 10.52 1.91
CA MET A 148 0.05 9.85 2.52
C MET A 148 1.35 10.62 2.22
N LEU A 149 2.29 10.58 3.14
CA LEU A 149 3.68 10.97 2.93
C LEU A 149 4.58 9.75 3.13
N TYR A 150 5.46 9.52 2.18
CA TYR A 150 6.53 8.53 2.28
C TYR A 150 7.89 9.24 2.19
N LYS A 151 8.85 8.90 3.07
CA LYS A 151 10.20 9.45 3.06
C LYS A 151 11.17 8.46 2.43
N TYR A 152 11.57 8.73 1.19
CA TYR A 152 12.40 7.82 0.41
C TYR A 152 13.87 8.27 0.35
N PRO A 153 14.84 7.47 0.86
CA PRO A 153 16.24 7.85 0.80
C PRO A 153 16.81 7.94 -0.62
N GLN A 154 17.77 8.85 -0.82
CA GLN A 154 18.53 8.96 -2.08
C GLN A 154 19.67 7.93 -2.18
N ALA A 155 20.05 7.31 -1.06
CA ALA A 155 21.01 6.21 -1.02
C ALA A 155 20.27 4.87 -1.07
N GLU A 156 21.01 3.80 -1.37
CA GLU A 156 20.47 2.43 -1.32
C GLU A 156 19.89 2.15 0.07
N PHE A 157 18.65 1.66 0.09
CA PHE A 157 17.95 1.35 1.33
C PHE A 157 18.68 0.23 2.11
N PRO A 158 18.90 0.37 3.43
CA PRO A 158 19.88 -0.43 4.16
C PRO A 158 19.25 -1.73 4.72
N TYR A 159 18.64 -2.54 3.84
CA TYR A 159 17.89 -3.75 4.21
C TYR A 159 18.72 -4.74 5.04
N ASP A 160 19.93 -5.06 4.57
CA ASP A 160 20.85 -5.99 5.24
C ASP A 160 21.39 -5.43 6.55
N ASP A 161 21.73 -4.15 6.61
CA ASP A 161 22.25 -3.52 7.84
C ASP A 161 21.21 -3.60 8.96
N ILE A 162 19.95 -3.26 8.65
CA ILE A 162 18.85 -3.34 9.61
C ILE A 162 18.63 -4.77 10.08
N ARG A 163 18.50 -5.74 9.16
CA ARG A 163 18.33 -7.16 9.54
C ARG A 163 19.48 -7.68 10.41
N ASN A 164 20.72 -7.43 10.00
CA ASN A 164 21.90 -7.96 10.68
C ASN A 164 22.10 -7.34 12.06
N LYS A 165 21.85 -6.04 12.22
CA LYS A 165 21.96 -5.37 13.52
C LYS A 165 20.83 -5.76 14.46
N SER A 166 19.58 -5.80 13.98
CA SER A 166 18.43 -6.18 14.81
C SER A 166 18.54 -7.61 15.34
N ALA A 167 19.10 -8.53 14.55
CA ALA A 167 19.33 -9.92 14.97
C ALA A 167 20.32 -10.06 16.16
N LEU A 168 21.12 -9.03 16.45
CA LEU A 168 22.07 -9.02 17.57
C LEU A 168 21.49 -8.42 18.86
N LEU A 169 20.29 -7.81 18.79
CA LEU A 169 19.66 -7.12 19.91
C LEU A 169 18.86 -8.08 20.79
N GLY A 170 18.92 -7.87 22.10
CA GLY A 170 18.08 -8.52 23.07
C GLY A 170 16.78 -7.76 23.34
N SER A 171 15.86 -8.39 24.07
CA SER A 171 14.56 -7.80 24.43
C SER A 171 14.66 -6.54 25.30
N THR A 172 15.82 -6.28 25.92
CA THR A 172 16.07 -5.08 26.73
C THR A 172 16.70 -3.93 25.95
N ASP A 173 17.20 -4.20 24.75
CA ASP A 173 17.82 -3.19 23.91
C ASP A 173 16.73 -2.40 23.15
N PRO A 174 16.95 -1.11 22.82
CA PRO A 174 16.08 -0.39 21.93
C PRO A 174 16.11 -1.00 20.52
N GLU A 175 15.01 -0.87 19.77
CA GLU A 175 14.97 -1.22 18.35
C GLU A 175 16.01 -0.42 17.56
N TYR A 176 16.62 -1.05 16.55
CA TYR A 176 17.50 -0.37 15.61
C TYR A 176 16.66 0.16 14.44
N GLU A 177 16.53 1.49 14.37
CA GLU A 177 15.65 2.17 13.43
C GLU A 177 16.36 2.60 12.14
N LEU A 178 15.59 2.86 11.09
CA LEU A 178 16.14 3.38 9.83
C LEU A 178 16.90 4.69 10.04
N MET A 179 16.49 5.51 11.01
CA MET A 179 17.21 6.75 11.37
C MET A 179 18.61 6.48 11.93
N ASP A 180 18.83 5.36 12.61
CA ASP A 180 20.12 5.02 13.24
C ASP A 180 21.18 4.60 12.21
N THR A 181 20.76 4.29 10.99
CA THR A 181 21.65 3.94 9.87
C THR A 181 22.43 5.14 9.32
N GLY A 182 21.99 6.36 9.64
CA GLY A 182 22.52 7.60 9.06
C GLY A 182 22.06 7.84 7.61
N ILE A 183 21.12 7.04 7.07
CA ILE A 183 20.71 7.17 5.67
C ILE A 183 20.03 8.51 5.35
N PHE A 184 19.50 9.19 6.36
CA PHE A 184 18.90 10.52 6.25
C PHE A 184 19.89 11.66 6.54
N ASP A 185 21.16 11.36 6.82
CA ASP A 185 22.17 12.37 7.13
C ASP A 185 22.36 13.35 5.96
N GLY A 186 22.40 14.64 6.30
CA GLY A 186 22.53 15.72 5.31
C GLY A 186 21.28 15.94 4.46
N ASP A 187 20.10 15.52 4.94
CA ASP A 187 18.79 15.71 4.31
C ASP A 187 18.65 15.07 2.92
N ARG A 188 19.41 13.99 2.65
CA ARG A 188 19.47 13.32 1.35
C ARG A 188 18.34 12.31 1.14
N TYR A 189 17.13 12.81 1.07
CA TYR A 189 15.92 12.02 0.82
C TYR A 189 14.89 12.78 -0.03
N PHE A 190 13.84 12.07 -0.43
CA PHE A 190 12.66 12.62 -1.07
C PHE A 190 11.48 12.55 -0.10
N ASP A 191 10.72 13.64 0.03
CA ASP A 191 9.36 13.56 0.52
C ASP A 191 8.45 13.26 -0.67
N VAL A 192 7.79 12.09 -0.66
CA VAL A 192 6.85 11.68 -1.70
C VAL A 192 5.45 11.71 -1.11
N PHE A 193 4.66 12.71 -1.53
CA PHE A 193 3.25 12.81 -1.19
C PHE A 193 2.42 12.06 -2.21
N VAL A 194 1.49 11.24 -1.73
CA VAL A 194 0.51 10.52 -2.53
C VAL A 194 -0.87 10.96 -2.10
N GLU A 195 -1.63 11.52 -3.03
CA GLU A 195 -2.96 12.07 -2.79
C GLU A 195 -3.98 11.37 -3.69
N TYR A 196 -5.05 10.88 -3.07
CA TYR A 196 -6.23 10.41 -3.77
C TYR A 196 -7.35 11.42 -3.55
N ALA A 197 -8.04 11.76 -4.63
CA ALA A 197 -9.24 12.59 -4.60
C ALA A 197 -10.30 11.98 -5.50
N ARG A 198 -11.55 12.02 -5.05
CA ARG A 198 -12.69 11.51 -5.82
C ARG A 198 -13.70 12.61 -6.14
N ALA A 199 -13.99 12.74 -7.43
CA ALA A 199 -15.05 13.60 -7.91
C ALA A 199 -16.43 12.93 -7.78
N ASP A 200 -16.47 11.60 -7.90
CA ASP A 200 -17.65 10.72 -7.80
C ASP A 200 -17.24 9.37 -7.16
N ALA A 201 -18.19 8.48 -6.86
CA ALA A 201 -17.94 7.18 -6.23
C ALA A 201 -16.95 6.31 -7.01
N ASP A 202 -17.02 6.35 -8.35
CA ASP A 202 -16.19 5.60 -9.30
C ASP A 202 -15.21 6.47 -10.12
N ASP A 203 -15.02 7.74 -9.74
CA ASP A 203 -14.07 8.66 -10.39
C ASP A 203 -12.94 9.05 -9.44
N LEU A 204 -11.76 8.47 -9.66
CA LEU A 204 -10.57 8.56 -8.81
C LEU A 204 -9.41 9.24 -9.53
N LEU A 205 -8.85 10.26 -8.86
CA LEU A 205 -7.59 10.89 -9.24
C LEU A 205 -6.50 10.49 -8.24
N LEU A 206 -5.37 10.01 -8.76
CA LEU A 206 -4.11 9.83 -8.04
C LEU A 206 -3.15 10.95 -8.43
N CYS A 207 -2.63 11.68 -7.45
CA CYS A 207 -1.58 12.68 -7.64
C CYS A 207 -0.36 12.31 -6.80
N VAL A 208 0.82 12.30 -7.42
CA VAL A 208 2.10 12.05 -6.74
C VAL A 208 2.96 13.31 -6.83
N THR A 209 3.35 13.85 -5.68
CA THR A 209 4.24 15.01 -5.60
C THR A 209 5.51 14.65 -4.85
N ALA A 210 6.66 14.66 -5.54
CA ALA A 210 7.95 14.37 -4.92
C ALA A 210 8.78 15.65 -4.72
N TRP A 211 9.34 15.81 -3.52
CA TRP A 211 10.25 16.88 -3.15
C TRP A 211 11.62 16.33 -2.84
N ASN A 212 12.63 16.68 -3.63
CA ASN A 212 14.02 16.46 -3.25
C ASN A 212 14.39 17.39 -2.09
N ARG A 213 14.65 16.81 -0.91
CA ARG A 213 15.09 17.55 0.29
C ARG A 213 16.60 17.75 0.34
N GLY A 214 17.33 16.99 -0.46
CA GLY A 214 18.78 17.00 -0.48
C GLY A 214 19.35 18.26 -1.13
N PRO A 215 20.63 18.56 -0.85
CA PRO A 215 21.31 19.75 -1.39
C PRO A 215 21.65 19.64 -2.88
N GLU A 216 21.58 18.43 -3.46
CA GLU A 216 21.99 18.12 -4.82
C GLU A 216 20.84 17.51 -5.63
N ALA A 217 20.89 17.67 -6.95
CA ALA A 217 19.97 16.97 -7.84
C ALA A 217 20.16 15.46 -7.71
N ALA A 218 19.06 14.72 -7.59
CA ALA A 218 19.05 13.27 -7.45
C ALA A 218 17.96 12.68 -8.33
N GLU A 219 18.21 11.50 -8.86
CA GLU A 219 17.28 10.77 -9.73
C GLU A 219 16.22 10.06 -8.88
N LEU A 220 14.97 10.13 -9.34
CA LEU A 220 13.84 9.41 -8.76
C LEU A 220 12.90 9.00 -9.88
N HIS A 221 12.62 7.71 -9.96
CA HIS A 221 11.60 7.14 -10.83
C HIS A 221 10.33 6.94 -10.01
N LEU A 222 9.21 7.40 -10.55
CA LEU A 222 7.87 7.21 -9.99
C LEU A 222 7.09 6.30 -10.95
N LEU A 223 6.53 5.23 -10.41
CA LEU A 223 5.81 4.22 -11.16
C LEU A 223 4.44 4.01 -10.51
N PRO A 224 3.43 4.85 -10.82
CA PRO A 224 2.06 4.53 -10.48
C PRO A 224 1.67 3.22 -11.14
N GLN A 225 1.11 2.30 -10.36
CA GLN A 225 0.77 0.96 -10.80
C GLN A 225 -0.75 0.77 -10.71
N ALA A 226 -1.31 0.05 -11.67
CA ALA A 226 -2.66 -0.46 -11.58
C ALA A 226 -2.67 -1.91 -12.06
N PHE A 227 -3.24 -2.81 -11.25
CA PHE A 227 -3.23 -4.23 -11.54
C PHE A 227 -4.47 -4.92 -10.97
N PHE A 228 -4.85 -6.01 -11.61
CA PHE A 228 -5.88 -6.89 -11.07
C PHE A 228 -5.24 -7.94 -10.17
N ARG A 229 -5.81 -8.17 -8.99
CA ARG A 229 -5.38 -9.26 -8.10
C ARG A 229 -5.51 -10.58 -8.83
N ASN A 230 -4.46 -11.40 -8.76
CA ASN A 230 -4.43 -12.68 -9.45
C ASN A 230 -5.37 -13.69 -8.77
N THR A 231 -6.58 -13.82 -9.33
CA THR A 231 -7.58 -14.80 -8.88
C THR A 231 -7.78 -15.93 -9.88
N TRP A 232 -7.24 -15.79 -11.10
CA TRP A 232 -7.43 -16.75 -12.20
C TRP A 232 -6.46 -17.94 -12.14
N SER A 233 -5.29 -17.78 -11.51
CA SER A 233 -4.27 -18.84 -11.46
C SER A 233 -4.67 -20.00 -10.56
N TRP A 234 -5.50 -19.75 -9.53
CA TRP A 234 -5.79 -20.71 -8.46
C TRP A 234 -7.05 -21.57 -8.71
N GLY A 235 -7.95 -21.14 -9.60
CA GLY A 235 -9.27 -21.75 -9.78
C GLY A 235 -10.20 -21.50 -8.57
N GLY A 236 -11.37 -20.90 -8.80
CA GLY A 236 -12.37 -20.74 -7.74
C GLY A 236 -13.17 -22.03 -7.52
N GLU A 237 -13.92 -22.09 -6.41
CA GLU A 237 -15.04 -23.04 -6.29
C GLU A 237 -16.05 -22.77 -7.42
N GLY A 238 -15.97 -23.54 -8.51
CA GLY A 238 -16.87 -23.43 -9.67
C GLY A 238 -16.22 -23.28 -11.04
N GLY A 239 -14.88 -23.12 -11.14
CA GLY A 239 -14.16 -23.05 -12.42
C GLY A 239 -13.00 -22.04 -12.43
N LYS A 240 -12.22 -22.02 -13.52
CA LYS A 240 -11.17 -21.00 -13.72
C LYS A 240 -11.84 -19.62 -13.81
N ALA A 241 -11.53 -18.72 -12.88
CA ALA A 241 -11.98 -17.35 -12.96
C ALA A 241 -11.53 -16.74 -14.30
N VAL A 242 -12.38 -15.93 -14.93
CA VAL A 242 -12.05 -15.29 -16.21
C VAL A 242 -11.00 -14.22 -15.94
N ARG A 243 -9.85 -14.33 -16.61
CA ARG A 243 -8.75 -13.38 -16.48
C ARG A 243 -9.20 -11.99 -16.96
N PRO A 244 -9.05 -10.93 -16.14
CA PRO A 244 -9.29 -9.57 -16.58
C PRO A 244 -8.19 -9.09 -17.54
N GLN A 245 -8.42 -7.98 -18.22
CA GLN A 245 -7.51 -7.49 -19.25
C GLN A 245 -7.18 -6.01 -19.01
N LEU A 246 -5.92 -5.63 -19.22
CA LEU A 246 -5.48 -4.25 -19.36
C LEU A 246 -4.91 -4.10 -20.77
N GLU A 247 -5.36 -3.09 -21.51
CA GLU A 247 -4.94 -2.84 -22.89
C GLU A 247 -4.59 -1.36 -23.07
N LEU A 248 -3.45 -1.09 -23.71
CA LEU A 248 -3.09 0.27 -24.12
C LEU A 248 -4.03 0.72 -25.26
N ALA A 249 -4.88 1.70 -24.97
CA ALA A 249 -5.88 2.22 -25.90
C ALA A 249 -5.44 3.51 -26.61
N GLY A 250 -4.32 4.11 -26.18
CA GLY A 250 -3.72 5.30 -26.77
C GLY A 250 -2.57 5.83 -25.93
N GLU A 251 -1.96 6.93 -26.36
CA GLU A 251 -0.98 7.66 -25.54
C GLU A 251 -1.67 8.18 -24.26
N GLY A 252 -1.13 7.85 -23.10
CA GLY A 252 -1.71 8.27 -21.82
C GLY A 252 -2.99 7.53 -21.41
N HIS A 253 -3.37 6.44 -22.07
CA HIS A 253 -4.67 5.78 -21.85
C HIS A 253 -4.60 4.26 -21.87
N VAL A 254 -4.99 3.64 -20.75
CA VAL A 254 -5.18 2.19 -20.61
C VAL A 254 -6.65 1.88 -20.31
N VAL A 255 -7.19 0.83 -20.93
CA VAL A 255 -8.54 0.32 -20.67
C VAL A 255 -8.44 -1.01 -19.92
N GLY A 256 -9.10 -1.09 -18.78
CA GLY A 256 -9.25 -2.30 -17.98
C GLY A 256 -10.61 -2.93 -18.16
N LYS A 257 -10.68 -4.26 -18.29
CA LYS A 257 -11.94 -5.01 -18.35
C LYS A 257 -11.91 -6.14 -17.33
N HIS A 258 -12.86 -6.12 -16.40
CA HIS A 258 -13.03 -7.14 -15.39
C HIS A 258 -14.43 -7.77 -15.47
N PRO A 259 -14.56 -9.12 -15.37
CA PRO A 259 -15.83 -9.81 -15.62
C PRO A 259 -17.01 -9.34 -14.78
N THR A 260 -16.78 -8.97 -13.52
CA THR A 260 -17.83 -8.53 -12.58
C THR A 260 -17.79 -7.04 -12.26
N LEU A 261 -16.65 -6.39 -12.48
CA LEU A 261 -16.41 -5.01 -12.11
C LEU A 261 -16.68 -4.06 -13.30
N GLY A 262 -16.69 -4.58 -14.53
CA GLY A 262 -16.96 -3.81 -15.73
C GLY A 262 -15.69 -3.27 -16.38
N GLU A 263 -15.85 -2.15 -17.07
CA GLU A 263 -14.79 -1.48 -17.83
C GLU A 263 -14.29 -0.24 -17.07
N PHE A 264 -12.97 -0.04 -17.06
CA PHE A 264 -12.28 1.05 -16.38
C PHE A 264 -11.35 1.75 -17.35
N HIS A 265 -11.17 3.06 -17.14
CA HIS A 265 -10.27 3.87 -17.95
C HIS A 265 -9.22 4.50 -17.04
N LEU A 266 -7.96 4.21 -17.31
CA LEU A 266 -6.83 4.81 -16.62
C LEU A 266 -6.19 5.85 -17.54
N TRP A 267 -6.29 7.11 -17.15
CA TRP A 267 -5.69 8.23 -17.86
C TRP A 267 -4.50 8.75 -17.06
N PHE A 268 -3.41 9.09 -17.74
CA PHE A 268 -2.23 9.67 -17.12
C PHE A 268 -1.60 10.74 -18.01
N ASP A 269 -1.01 11.74 -17.36
CA ASP A 269 -0.46 12.90 -18.05
C ASP A 269 0.94 12.61 -18.63
N GLY A 270 1.21 13.21 -19.80
CA GLY A 270 2.53 13.24 -20.42
C GLY A 270 2.94 11.96 -21.16
N ALA A 271 4.18 11.95 -21.63
CA ALA A 271 4.77 10.82 -22.37
C ALA A 271 5.45 9.85 -21.38
N ALA A 272 4.69 9.30 -20.44
CA ALA A 272 5.18 8.27 -19.53
C ALA A 272 5.33 6.93 -20.29
N GLU A 273 6.44 6.23 -20.07
CA GLU A 273 6.61 4.88 -20.59
C GLU A 273 5.60 3.95 -19.91
N THR A 274 4.82 3.21 -20.71
CA THR A 274 3.84 2.25 -20.19
C THR A 274 4.42 0.84 -20.25
N LEU A 275 4.53 0.21 -19.08
CA LEU A 275 5.01 -1.16 -18.92
C LEU A 275 3.86 -2.07 -18.54
N PHE A 276 3.85 -3.28 -19.09
CA PHE A 276 2.89 -4.32 -18.74
C PHE A 276 3.64 -5.53 -18.22
N CYS A 277 3.14 -6.10 -17.13
CA CYS A 277 3.53 -7.42 -16.66
C CYS A 277 2.27 -8.25 -16.41
N GLU A 278 2.46 -9.56 -16.46
CA GLU A 278 1.44 -10.48 -16.01
C GLU A 278 1.65 -10.62 -14.49
N ASN A 279 0.68 -10.21 -13.66
CA ASN A 279 0.70 -10.27 -12.19
C ASN A 279 0.77 -11.73 -11.69
N GLU A 280 1.82 -12.45 -12.07
CA GLU A 280 2.05 -13.88 -11.89
C GLU A 280 3.27 -14.08 -11.00
N THR A 281 3.26 -15.14 -10.20
CA THR A 281 4.41 -15.52 -9.39
C THR A 281 5.62 -15.80 -10.29
N ASN A 282 6.75 -15.17 -9.99
CA ASN A 282 8.02 -15.45 -10.62
C ASN A 282 8.60 -16.76 -10.07
N ALA A 283 8.07 -17.90 -10.54
CA ALA A 283 8.44 -19.21 -10.06
C ALA A 283 9.94 -19.51 -10.22
N ALA A 284 10.61 -18.94 -11.23
CA ALA A 284 12.04 -19.13 -11.44
C ALA A 284 12.90 -18.45 -10.36
N ALA A 285 12.49 -17.26 -9.90
CA ALA A 285 13.18 -16.56 -8.81
C ALA A 285 12.90 -17.21 -7.45
N VAL A 286 11.64 -17.57 -7.20
CA VAL A 286 11.21 -18.12 -5.91
C VAL A 286 11.68 -19.56 -5.71
N ALA A 287 11.56 -20.45 -6.71
CA ALA A 287 11.99 -21.85 -6.60
C ALA A 287 13.51 -22.02 -6.43
N GLY A 288 14.29 -21.01 -6.81
CA GLY A 288 15.73 -20.98 -6.59
C GLY A 288 16.12 -20.73 -5.13
N GLU A 289 15.22 -20.14 -4.35
CA GLU A 289 15.44 -19.77 -2.95
C GLU A 289 14.67 -20.69 -1.98
N ASP A 290 13.44 -21.08 -2.32
CA ASP A 290 12.65 -22.08 -1.59
C ASP A 290 11.66 -22.81 -2.54
N PRO A 291 11.82 -24.14 -2.77
CA PRO A 291 10.93 -24.90 -3.63
C PRO A 291 9.49 -25.01 -3.11
N ASP A 292 9.25 -24.78 -1.82
CA ASP A 292 7.92 -24.88 -1.21
C ASP A 292 7.13 -23.56 -1.33
N LEU A 293 7.76 -22.47 -1.79
CA LEU A 293 7.14 -21.15 -2.02
C LEU A 293 6.53 -20.95 -3.40
N VAL A 294 6.67 -21.92 -4.30
CA VAL A 294 5.84 -21.95 -5.49
C VAL A 294 4.54 -22.62 -5.09
N PRO A 295 3.42 -21.88 -4.96
CA PRO A 295 2.12 -22.50 -4.74
C PRO A 295 1.70 -23.28 -6.00
N PHE A 296 2.20 -24.51 -6.11
CA PHE A 296 1.93 -25.56 -7.10
C PHE A 296 2.32 -25.28 -8.56
#